data_AF-A0A8H6ET23-F1
#
_entry.id   AF-A0A8H6ET23-F1
#
_cell.length_a   1.000
_cell.length_b   1.000
_cell.length_c   1.000
_cell.angle_alpha   90.00
_cell.angle_beta   90.00
_cell.angle_gamma   90.00
#
_symmetry.space_group_name_H-M   'P 1'
#
loop_
_entity.id
_entity.type
_entity.pdbx_description
1 polymer ?
#
loop_
_entity_poly.entity_id
_entity_poly.type
_entity_poly.pdbx_seq_one_letter_code
_entity_poly.pdbx_strand_id
1 'polypeptide(L)'
;MGYADIADQYKSEGKFDLKRRQLLDKFQNDTSGIKDKLNQLLEQLVDLKIEENPELLVENRGKLVAIIQASLTKQQLGKRLAGFKPKNDISSNESLEHGSVQQQKIIDEISKLLNQYVSETVTHNDEFEHGLEGELSRITDKTKK
;
A
#
# COMPACT_ATOMS: atom_id res chain seq x y z
N MET A 1 22.36 23.99 8.48
CA MET A 1 21.13 23.45 7.85
C MET A 1 20.94 22.04 8.37
N GLY A 2 19.76 21.74 8.90
CA GLY A 2 19.45 20.41 9.43
C GLY A 2 19.02 19.45 8.31
N TYR A 3 19.01 18.15 8.59
CA TYR A 3 18.49 17.14 7.65
C TYR A 3 17.02 17.39 7.25
N ALA A 4 16.24 18.07 8.10
CA ALA A 4 14.87 18.49 7.81
C ALA A 4 14.80 19.47 6.62
N ASP A 5 15.72 20.44 6.53
CA ASP A 5 15.75 21.43 5.44
C ASP A 5 16.04 20.78 4.08
N ILE A 6 16.91 19.77 4.06
CA ILE A 6 17.28 19.04 2.84
C ILE A 6 16.10 18.20 2.33
N ALA A 7 15.38 17.52 3.23
CA ALA A 7 14.22 16.74 2.87
C ALA A 7 13.08 17.62 2.33
N ASP A 8 12.87 18.79 2.92
CA ASP A 8 11.85 19.74 2.47
C ASP A 8 12.24 20.37 1.12
N GLN A 9 13.52 20.64 0.90
CA GLN A 9 14.00 21.08 -0.41
C GLN A 9 13.84 20.00 -1.48
N TYR A 10 14.18 18.74 -1.18
CA TYR A 10 13.99 17.62 -2.10
C TYR A 10 12.52 17.44 -2.50
N LYS A 11 11.60 17.60 -1.54
CA LYS A 11 10.14 17.53 -1.80
C LYS A 11 9.65 18.72 -2.60
N SER A 12 10.03 19.94 -2.22
CA SER A 12 9.57 21.17 -2.90
C SER A 12 10.08 21.31 -4.33
N GLU A 13 11.25 20.72 -4.64
CA GLU A 13 11.75 20.59 -6.02
C GLU A 13 10.99 19.55 -6.86
N GLY A 14 9.96 18.87 -6.30
CA GLY A 14 9.12 17.90 -7.01
C GLY A 14 9.80 16.54 -7.26
N LYS A 15 11.04 16.35 -6.78
CA LYS A 15 11.83 15.12 -6.98
C LYS A 15 11.18 13.91 -6.32
N PHE A 16 10.57 14.12 -5.15
CA PHE A 16 9.79 13.07 -4.48
C PHE A 16 8.63 12.56 -5.35
N ASP A 17 7.81 13.46 -5.89
CA ASP A 17 6.67 13.07 -6.71
C ASP A 17 7.09 12.43 -8.03
N LEU A 18 8.16 12.93 -8.65
CA LEU A 18 8.76 12.33 -9.83
C LEU A 18 9.20 10.88 -9.54
N LYS A 19 9.90 10.67 -8.42
CA LYS A 19 10.38 9.35 -8.03
C LYS A 19 9.23 8.41 -7.71
N ARG A 20 8.20 8.88 -6.99
CA ARG A 20 6.98 8.11 -6.73
C ARG A 20 6.33 7.65 -8.02
N ARG A 21 6.24 8.53 -9.04
CA ARG A 21 5.69 8.18 -10.35
C ARG A 21 6.51 7.10 -11.04
N GLN A 22 7.83 7.24 -11.08
CA GLN A 22 8.72 6.23 -11.68
C GLN A 22 8.57 4.85 -11.03
N LEU A 23 8.43 4.79 -9.70
CA LEU A 23 8.20 3.53 -9.00
C LEU A 23 6.84 2.91 -9.34
N LEU A 24 5.79 3.73 -9.46
CA LEU A 24 4.47 3.27 -9.90
C LEU A 24 4.50 2.77 -11.34
N ASP A 25 5.22 3.45 -12.23
CA ASP A 25 5.36 3.04 -13.62
C ASP A 25 6.13 1.71 -13.71
N LYS A 26 7.18 1.52 -12.92
CA LYS A 26 7.89 0.24 -12.81
C LYS A 26 6.95 -0.88 -12.35
N PHE A 27 6.12 -0.64 -11.35
CA PHE A 27 5.12 -1.60 -10.89
C PHE A 27 4.08 -1.95 -11.96
N GLN A 28 3.57 -0.96 -12.70
CA GLN A 28 2.56 -1.20 -13.74
C GLN A 28 3.07 -2.05 -14.90
N ASN A 29 4.37 -1.92 -15.20
CA ASN A 29 5.08 -2.61 -16.28
C ASN A 29 5.83 -3.86 -15.80
N ASP A 30 5.73 -4.22 -14.52
CA ASP A 30 6.41 -5.37 -13.95
C ASP A 30 5.89 -6.68 -14.57
N THR A 31 6.81 -7.53 -15.00
CA THR A 31 6.54 -8.84 -15.61
C THR A 31 6.70 -10.00 -14.62
N SER A 32 6.98 -9.72 -13.36
CA SER A 32 7.14 -10.73 -12.29
C SER A 32 5.89 -11.57 -11.98
N GLY A 33 4.73 -11.18 -12.54
CA GLY A 33 3.43 -11.81 -12.26
C GLY A 33 2.78 -11.34 -10.95
N ILE A 34 3.43 -10.47 -10.17
CA ILE A 34 2.87 -9.90 -8.93
C ILE A 34 1.57 -9.16 -9.21
N LYS A 35 1.53 -8.37 -10.29
CA LYS A 35 0.35 -7.65 -10.73
C LYS A 35 -0.81 -8.59 -11.07
N ASP A 36 -0.54 -9.68 -11.79
CA ASP A 36 -1.56 -10.65 -12.18
C ASP A 36 -2.12 -11.36 -10.94
N LYS A 37 -1.24 -11.75 -10.02
CA LYS A 37 -1.65 -12.34 -8.74
C LYS A 37 -2.47 -11.36 -7.89
N LEU A 38 -2.10 -10.08 -7.87
CA LEU A 38 -2.85 -9.04 -7.17
C LEU A 38 -4.26 -8.87 -7.79
N ASN A 39 -4.36 -8.84 -9.12
CA ASN A 39 -5.64 -8.74 -9.82
C ASN A 39 -6.54 -9.95 -9.50
N GLN A 40 -6.00 -11.17 -9.52
CA GLN A 40 -6.74 -12.38 -9.15
C GLN A 40 -7.29 -12.31 -7.72
N LEU A 41 -6.48 -11.86 -6.76
CA LEU A 41 -6.94 -11.73 -5.37
C LEU A 41 -8.00 -10.62 -5.22
N LEU A 42 -7.88 -9.53 -5.97
CA LEU A 42 -8.90 -8.48 -5.99
C LEU A 42 -10.22 -8.97 -6.59
N GLU A 43 -10.17 -9.73 -7.68
CA GLU A 43 -11.34 -10.38 -8.28
C GLU A 43 -12.02 -11.32 -7.28
N GLN A 44 -11.26 -12.21 -6.63
CA GLN A 44 -11.81 -13.09 -5.59
C GLN A 44 -12.45 -12.31 -4.43
N LEU A 45 -11.85 -11.19 -4.01
CA LEU A 45 -12.41 -10.35 -2.96
C LEU A 45 -13.71 -9.65 -3.42
N VAL A 46 -13.76 -9.20 -4.68
CA VAL A 46 -14.96 -8.64 -5.30
C VAL A 46 -16.08 -9.67 -5.33
N ASP A 47 -15.79 -10.89 -5.79
CA ASP A 47 -16.76 -11.97 -5.88
C ASP A 47 -17.35 -12.30 -4.51
N LEU A 48 -16.49 -12.48 -3.48
CA LEU A 48 -16.95 -12.73 -2.12
C LEU A 48 -17.79 -11.57 -1.55
N LYS A 49 -17.52 -10.32 -1.93
CA LYS A 49 -18.30 -9.16 -1.49
C LYS A 49 -19.65 -9.06 -2.20
N ILE A 50 -19.71 -9.48 -3.45
CA ILE A 50 -20.96 -9.58 -4.22
C ILE A 50 -21.80 -10.74 -3.71
N GLU A 51 -21.20 -11.90 -3.42
CA GLU A 51 -21.91 -13.05 -2.84
C GLU A 51 -22.53 -12.70 -1.48
N GLU A 52 -21.81 -11.94 -0.65
CA GLU A 52 -22.29 -11.46 0.65
C GLU A 52 -23.39 -10.39 0.50
N ASN A 53 -23.32 -9.57 -0.56
CA ASN A 53 -24.28 -8.49 -0.81
C ASN A 53 -24.51 -8.26 -2.32
N PRO A 54 -25.41 -9.02 -2.95
CA PRO A 54 -25.63 -8.96 -4.41
C PRO A 54 -26.10 -7.60 -4.92
N GLU A 55 -26.77 -6.81 -4.06
CA GLU A 55 -27.25 -5.47 -4.36
C GLU A 55 -26.11 -4.50 -4.73
N LEU A 56 -24.86 -4.80 -4.33
CA LEU A 56 -23.67 -4.01 -4.68
C LEU A 56 -23.38 -4.01 -6.19
N LEU A 57 -23.81 -5.03 -6.93
CA LEU A 57 -23.71 -5.06 -8.40
C LEU A 57 -24.66 -4.07 -9.07
N VAL A 58 -25.83 -3.85 -8.46
CA VAL A 58 -26.97 -3.14 -9.06
C VAL A 58 -26.95 -1.67 -8.67
N GLU A 59 -26.67 -1.35 -7.40
CA GLU A 59 -26.90 0.01 -6.90
C GLU A 59 -25.75 0.97 -7.14
N ASN A 60 -24.47 0.56 -7.09
CA ASN A 60 -23.34 1.46 -7.37
C ASN A 60 -21.98 0.74 -7.35
N ARG A 61 -21.34 0.56 -8.51
CA ARG A 61 -19.95 0.08 -8.61
C ARG A 61 -18.97 0.90 -7.75
N GLY A 62 -19.21 2.21 -7.61
CA GLY A 62 -18.41 3.08 -6.75
C GLY A 62 -18.50 2.72 -5.26
N LYS A 63 -19.67 2.26 -4.78
CA LYS A 63 -19.87 1.81 -3.39
C LYS A 63 -19.08 0.53 -3.11
N LEU A 64 -19.07 -0.41 -4.05
CA LEU A 64 -18.28 -1.64 -3.97
C LEU A 64 -16.77 -1.33 -3.89
N VAL A 65 -16.28 -0.45 -4.78
CA VAL A 65 -14.88 0.01 -4.75
C VAL A 65 -14.54 0.66 -3.41
N ALA A 66 -15.40 1.54 -2.90
CA ALA A 66 -15.18 2.20 -1.61
C ALA A 66 -15.13 1.21 -0.43
N ILE A 67 -15.98 0.19 -0.44
CA ILE A 67 -15.98 -0.87 0.59
C ILE A 67 -14.67 -1.64 0.56
N ILE A 68 -14.24 -2.08 -0.63
CA ILE A 68 -12.99 -2.85 -0.80
C ILE A 68 -11.79 -2.01 -0.37
N GLN A 69 -11.72 -0.75 -0.82
CA GLN A 69 -10.68 0.19 -0.40
C GLN A 69 -10.66 0.38 1.11
N ALA A 70 -11.81 0.60 1.72
CA ALA A 70 -11.93 0.76 3.17
C ALA A 70 -11.44 -0.49 3.92
N SER A 71 -11.78 -1.70 3.44
CA SER A 71 -11.31 -2.96 4.02
C SER A 71 -9.79 -3.10 3.94
N LEU A 72 -9.20 -2.83 2.77
CA LEU A 72 -7.75 -2.86 2.56
C LEU A 72 -7.02 -1.84 3.46
N THR A 73 -7.52 -0.61 3.53
CA THR A 73 -6.91 0.46 4.34
C THR A 73 -7.02 0.17 5.83
N LYS A 74 -8.18 -0.30 6.32
CA LYS A 74 -8.39 -0.64 7.74
C LYS A 74 -7.41 -1.71 8.21
N GLN A 75 -7.12 -2.70 7.37
CA GLN A 75 -6.18 -3.76 7.72
C GLN A 75 -4.74 -3.27 7.78
N GLN A 76 -4.33 -2.42 6.84
CA GLN A 76 -3.02 -1.78 6.87
C GLN A 76 -2.85 -0.88 8.10
N LEU A 77 -3.88 -0.11 8.46
CA LEU A 77 -3.87 0.73 9.64
C LEU A 77 -3.90 -0.09 10.93
N GLY A 78 -4.73 -1.13 10.98
CA GLY A 78 -4.84 -2.06 12.11
C GLY A 78 -3.51 -2.77 12.41
N LYS A 79 -2.75 -3.18 11.39
CA LYS A 79 -1.41 -3.77 11.57
C LYS A 79 -0.37 -2.74 12.05
N ARG A 80 -0.43 -1.50 11.57
CA ARG A 80 0.46 -0.41 12.04
C ARG A 80 0.15 0.01 13.49
N LEU A 81 -1.13 0.05 13.85
CA LEU A 81 -1.60 0.34 15.21
C LEU A 81 -1.46 -0.86 16.16
N ALA A 82 -1.40 -2.10 15.66
CA ALA A 82 -1.14 -3.28 16.49
C ALA A 82 0.29 -3.30 17.07
N GLY A 83 1.23 -2.53 16.50
CA GLY A 83 2.51 -2.20 17.14
C GLY A 83 2.39 -1.22 18.32
N PHE A 84 1.21 -0.63 18.52
CA PHE A 84 0.82 0.26 19.61
C PHE A 84 -0.51 -0.21 20.21
N LYS A 85 -0.54 -1.35 20.91
CA LYS A 85 -1.68 -1.67 21.80
C LYS A 85 -1.32 -1.52 23.28
N PRO A 86 -1.90 -0.54 23.99
CA PRO A 86 -2.43 -0.84 25.31
C PRO A 86 -3.55 -1.89 25.14
N LYS A 87 -3.54 -2.90 26.01
CA LYS A 87 -4.60 -3.91 26.12
C LYS A 87 -5.92 -3.24 26.53
N ASN A 88 -7.03 -3.92 26.22
CA ASN A 88 -8.45 -3.61 26.45
C ASN A 88 -9.13 -3.16 25.13
N ASP A 89 -10.26 -3.70 24.69
CA ASP A 89 -11.21 -4.61 25.30
C ASP A 89 -12.24 -5.08 24.25
N ILE A 90 -13.04 -6.09 24.61
CA ILE A 90 -14.42 -6.38 24.16
C ILE A 90 -14.65 -7.22 22.88
N SER A 91 -14.97 -8.48 23.18
CA SER A 91 -16.23 -9.21 22.88
C SER A 91 -16.38 -9.95 21.56
N SER A 92 -16.41 -11.27 21.75
CA SER A 92 -16.90 -12.35 20.91
C SER A 92 -18.35 -12.13 20.45
N ASN A 93 -18.62 -12.50 19.19
CA ASN A 93 -19.89 -13.05 18.74
C ASN A 93 -19.61 -13.97 17.54
N GLU A 94 -19.55 -15.27 17.82
CA GLU A 94 -19.51 -16.35 16.83
C GLU A 94 -20.88 -16.47 16.13
N SER A 95 -20.94 -16.25 14.81
CA SER A 95 -21.91 -16.87 13.84
C SER A 95 -21.87 -16.30 12.41
N LEU A 96 -20.74 -15.76 11.91
CA LEU A 96 -20.63 -15.22 10.53
C LEU A 96 -19.37 -15.71 9.77
N GLU A 97 -18.74 -16.78 10.23
CA GLU A 97 -17.28 -16.84 10.13
C GLU A 97 -16.66 -17.37 8.83
N HIS A 98 -17.39 -18.03 7.92
CA HIS A 98 -16.70 -18.60 6.75
C HIS A 98 -16.33 -17.54 5.69
N GLY A 99 -17.27 -16.68 5.32
CA GLY A 99 -17.04 -15.61 4.35
C GLY A 99 -16.08 -14.53 4.88
N SER A 100 -16.22 -14.14 6.15
CA SER A 100 -15.35 -13.12 6.73
C SER A 100 -13.90 -13.61 6.89
N VAL A 101 -13.69 -14.88 7.25
CA VAL A 101 -12.33 -15.46 7.38
C VAL A 101 -11.65 -15.60 6.02
N GLN A 102 -12.37 -16.01 4.98
CA GLN A 102 -11.80 -16.09 3.62
C GLN A 102 -11.45 -14.71 3.07
N GLN A 103 -12.37 -13.73 3.21
CA GLN A 103 -12.09 -12.34 2.85
C GLN A 103 -10.86 -11.81 3.59
N GLN A 104 -10.77 -12.06 4.91
CA GLN A 104 -9.65 -11.64 5.74
C GLN A 104 -8.31 -12.22 5.24
N LYS A 105 -8.29 -13.51 4.89
CA LYS A 105 -7.10 -14.17 4.31
C LYS A 105 -6.66 -13.54 2.99
N ILE A 106 -7.60 -13.25 2.09
CA ILE A 106 -7.31 -12.61 0.80
C ILE A 106 -6.72 -11.21 1.03
N ILE A 107 -7.31 -10.41 1.94
CA ILE A 107 -6.79 -9.08 2.25
C ILE A 107 -5.40 -9.18 2.91
N ASP A 108 -5.14 -10.22 3.72
CA ASP A 108 -3.82 -10.48 4.31
C ASP A 108 -2.78 -10.82 3.24
N GLU A 109 -3.14 -11.64 2.25
CA GLU A 109 -2.29 -12.00 1.13
C GLU A 109 -1.99 -10.79 0.24
N ILE A 110 -3.00 -9.97 -0.11
CA ILE A 110 -2.83 -8.71 -0.82
C ILE A 110 -1.86 -7.79 -0.07
N SER A 111 -2.06 -7.64 1.24
CA SER A 111 -1.19 -6.80 2.07
C SER A 111 0.25 -7.32 2.08
N LYS A 112 0.44 -8.65 2.17
CA LYS A 112 1.76 -9.28 2.15
C LYS A 112 2.46 -9.05 0.81
N LEU A 113 1.77 -9.27 -0.31
CA LEU A 113 2.32 -9.07 -1.66
C LEU A 113 2.75 -7.62 -1.88
N LEU A 114 1.88 -6.66 -1.54
CA LEU A 114 2.20 -5.24 -1.70
C LEU A 114 3.38 -4.81 -0.81
N ASN A 115 3.42 -5.27 0.45
CA ASN A 115 4.53 -4.95 1.34
C ASN A 115 5.84 -5.58 0.89
N GLN A 116 5.80 -6.82 0.38
CA GLN A 116 6.97 -7.48 -0.17
C GLN A 116 7.49 -6.73 -1.39
N TYR A 117 6.63 -6.40 -2.34
CA TYR A 117 7.00 -5.64 -3.53
C TYR A 117 7.61 -4.28 -3.17
N VAL A 118 6.96 -3.53 -2.28
CA VAL A 118 7.48 -2.23 -1.81
C VAL A 118 8.83 -2.41 -1.10
N SER A 119 8.95 -3.42 -0.24
CA SER A 119 10.20 -3.71 0.45
C SER A 119 11.31 -3.99 -0.56
N GLU A 120 11.12 -4.92 -1.49
CA GLU A 120 12.11 -5.27 -2.52
C GLU A 120 12.46 -4.03 -3.37
N THR A 121 11.46 -3.28 -3.80
CA THR A 121 11.63 -2.10 -4.67
C THR A 121 12.30 -0.91 -3.96
N VAL A 122 12.22 -0.82 -2.64
CA VAL A 122 12.86 0.25 -1.85
C VAL A 122 14.23 -0.19 -1.32
N THR A 123 14.39 -1.45 -0.92
CA THR A 123 15.61 -1.97 -0.28
C THR A 123 16.63 -2.52 -1.27
N HIS A 124 16.21 -3.06 -2.43
CA HIS A 124 17.10 -3.65 -3.43
C HIS A 124 17.17 -2.81 -4.70
N ASN A 125 17.04 -1.50 -4.55
CA ASN A 125 17.07 -0.56 -5.66
C ASN A 125 18.34 0.25 -5.53
N ASP A 126 19.47 -0.35 -5.87
CA ASP A 126 20.79 0.28 -5.79
C ASP A 126 20.84 1.56 -6.65
N GLU A 127 20.11 1.58 -7.77
CA GLU A 127 19.86 2.79 -8.58
C GLU A 127 19.13 3.89 -7.79
N PHE A 128 18.25 3.51 -6.86
CA PHE A 128 17.52 4.42 -5.99
C PHE A 128 18.42 4.99 -4.89
N GLU A 129 19.20 4.16 -4.20
CA GLU A 129 20.10 4.65 -3.15
C GLU A 129 21.17 5.58 -3.72
N HIS A 130 21.89 5.15 -4.76
CA HIS A 130 22.93 5.99 -5.36
C HIS A 130 22.39 7.26 -6.03
N GLY A 131 21.21 7.17 -6.68
CA GLY A 131 20.55 8.33 -7.26
C GLY A 131 20.12 9.35 -6.20
N LEU A 132 19.57 8.87 -5.08
CA LEU A 132 19.14 9.71 -3.96
C LEU A 132 20.33 10.38 -3.27
N GLU A 133 21.40 9.63 -2.99
CA GLU A 133 22.64 10.16 -2.42
C GLU A 133 23.25 11.27 -3.29
N GLY A 134 23.28 11.07 -4.61
CA GLY A 134 23.75 12.08 -5.55
C GLY A 134 22.89 13.34 -5.56
N GLU A 135 21.56 13.20 -5.53
CA GLU A 135 20.64 14.34 -5.49
C GLU A 135 20.70 15.11 -4.17
N LEU A 136 20.82 14.40 -3.03
CA LEU A 136 20.97 15.00 -1.71
C LEU A 136 22.32 15.70 -1.55
N SER A 137 23.40 15.11 -2.07
CA SER A 137 24.74 15.73 -2.10
C SER A 137 24.71 17.04 -2.89
N ARG A 138 24.07 17.06 -4.07
CA ARG A 138 23.90 18.29 -4.87
C ARG A 138 23.11 19.38 -4.15
N ILE A 139 22.06 19.01 -3.41
CA ILE A 139 21.28 19.98 -2.60
C ILE A 139 22.17 20.54 -1.49
N THR A 140 22.96 19.69 -0.83
CA THR A 140 23.89 20.07 0.23
C THR A 140 25.00 21.00 -0.27
N ASP A 141 25.52 20.74 -1.49
CA ASP A 141 26.55 21.58 -2.10
C ASP A 141 26.02 22.93 -2.57
N LYS A 142 24.78 22.97 -3.07
CA LYS A 142 24.10 24.23 -3.44
C LYS A 142 23.81 25.13 -2.24
N THR A 143 23.58 24.54 -1.07
CA THR A 143 23.28 25.28 0.17
C THR A 143 24.53 25.73 0.93
N LYS A 144 25.72 25.21 0.59
CA LYS A 144 27.02 25.67 1.11
C LYS A 144 27.64 26.84 0.32
N LYS A 145 27.10 27.15 -0.86
CA LYS A 145 27.51 28.30 -1.69
C LYS A 145 26.66 29.51 -1.38
#